data_AF-A0A659UPK9-F1
#
_entry.id   AF-A0A659UPK9-F1
#
_cell.length_a   1.000
_cell.length_b   1.000
_cell.length_c   1.000
_cell.angle_alpha   90.00
_cell.angle_beta   90.00
_cell.angle_gamma   90.00
#
_symmetry.space_group_name_H-M   'P 1'
#
loop_
_entity.id
_entity.type
_entity.pdbx_description
1 polymer ?
#
loop_
_entity_poly.entity_id
_entity_poly.type
_entity_poly.pdbx_seq_one_letter_code
_entity_poly.pdbx_strand_id
1 'polypeptide(L)'
;SQGRRVGLSSLAIASARLGLGIALGQRVMAQADLDAGRLIALSSVSVRLGHPYCAFMPPAKADRADVAALVGLLVKTAPAT
;
A
#
# COMPACT_ATOMS: atom_id res chain seq x y z
N SER A 1 -9.84 2.54 26.97
CA SER A 1 -8.49 2.69 26.37
C SER A 1 -8.67 3.09 24.91
N GLN A 2 -8.25 4.30 24.53
CA GLN A 2 -8.21 4.72 23.12
C GLN A 2 -6.98 4.07 22.50
N GLY A 3 -7.14 3.22 21.47
CA GLY A 3 -6.04 2.44 20.90
C GLY A 3 -4.81 3.29 20.50
N ARG A 4 -3.68 2.61 20.25
CA ARG A 4 -2.44 3.30 19.84
C ARG A 4 -2.65 4.02 18.52
N ARG A 5 -2.51 5.34 18.53
CA ARG A 5 -2.63 6.18 17.32
C ARG A 5 -1.29 6.25 16.60
N VAL A 6 -1.30 5.93 15.32
CA VAL A 6 -0.12 5.99 14.45
C VAL A 6 -0.51 6.68 13.14
N GLY A 7 0.33 7.61 12.68
CA GLY A 7 0.05 8.41 11.47
C GLY A 7 0.46 7.73 10.15
N LEU A 8 0.99 6.51 10.20
CA LEU A 8 1.52 5.79 9.04
C LEU A 8 0.87 4.41 8.92
N SER A 9 0.34 4.09 7.73
CA SER A 9 -0.24 2.78 7.42
C SER A 9 0.72 1.62 7.68
N SER A 10 2.01 1.79 7.35
CA SER A 10 3.04 0.77 7.57
C SER A 10 3.20 0.40 9.05
N LEU A 11 3.25 1.41 9.92
CA LEU A 11 3.39 1.20 11.35
C LEU A 11 2.12 0.60 11.97
N ALA A 12 0.95 0.98 11.47
CA ALA A 12 -0.32 0.38 11.89
C ALA A 12 -0.36 -1.12 11.58
N ILE A 13 -0.01 -1.49 10.34
CA ILE A 13 0.04 -2.90 9.89
C ILE A 13 1.06 -3.69 10.70
N ALA A 14 2.27 -3.14 10.88
CA ALA A 14 3.30 -3.79 11.70
C ALA A 14 2.84 -4.00 13.15
N SER A 15 2.13 -3.02 13.73
CA SER A 15 1.59 -3.14 15.08
C SER A 15 0.51 -4.23 15.18
N ALA A 16 -0.39 -4.31 14.20
CA ALA A 16 -1.40 -5.37 14.13
C ALA A 16 -0.74 -6.76 14.01
N ARG A 17 0.33 -6.87 13.21
CA ARG A 17 1.09 -8.11 13.06
C ARG A 17 1.76 -8.57 14.37
N LEU A 18 2.10 -7.62 15.25
CA LEU A 18 2.62 -7.89 16.59
C LEU A 18 1.52 -8.19 17.63
N GLY A 19 0.25 -8.29 17.21
CA GLY A 19 -0.87 -8.57 18.12
C GLY A 19 -1.30 -7.37 18.96
N LEU A 20 -0.88 -6.14 18.59
CA LEU A 20 -1.18 -4.93 19.35
C LEU A 20 -2.59 -4.37 19.08
N GLY A 21 -3.40 -5.09 18.29
CA GLY A 21 -4.81 -4.77 18.02
C GLY A 21 -5.17 -4.85 16.54
N ILE A 22 -6.22 -4.12 16.18
CA ILE A 22 -6.76 -4.03 14.82
C ILE A 22 -6.24 -2.76 14.16
N ALA A 23 -5.84 -2.86 12.89
CA ALA A 23 -5.40 -1.71 12.10
C ALA A 23 -6.31 -1.50 10.87
N LEU A 24 -6.61 -0.24 10.58
CA LEU A 24 -7.10 0.19 9.28
C LEU A 24 -5.90 0.68 8.48
N GLY A 25 -5.53 -0.07 7.43
CA GLY A 25 -4.36 0.21 6.61
C GLY A 25 -4.63 -0.03 5.13
N GLN A 26 -3.69 0.37 4.30
CA GLN A 26 -3.82 0.21 2.85
C GLN A 26 -3.65 -1.25 2.46
N ARG A 27 -4.63 -1.79 1.72
CA ARG A 27 -4.67 -3.21 1.35
C ARG A 27 -3.41 -3.66 0.63
N VAL A 28 -2.91 -2.85 -0.32
CA VAL A 28 -1.68 -3.16 -1.08
C VAL A 28 -0.49 -3.40 -0.15
N MET A 29 -0.39 -2.66 0.96
CA MET A 29 0.71 -2.83 1.93
C MET A 29 0.52 -4.07 2.82
N ALA A 30 -0.72 -4.45 3.13
CA ALA A 30 -1.04 -5.60 3.97
C ALA A 30 -1.12 -6.92 3.19
N GLN A 31 -1.20 -6.88 1.85
CA GLN A 31 -1.51 -8.04 1.02
C GLN A 31 -0.53 -9.21 1.25
N ALA A 32 0.78 -8.93 1.33
CA ALA A 32 1.78 -9.96 1.60
C ALA A 32 1.65 -10.63 2.99
N ASP A 33 1.13 -9.90 3.99
CA ASP A 33 0.85 -10.45 5.32
C ASP A 33 -0.49 -11.20 5.36
N LEU A 34 -1.47 -10.77 4.56
CA LEU A 34 -2.76 -11.47 4.39
C LEU A 34 -2.56 -12.81 3.64
N ASP A 35 -1.82 -12.80 2.53
CA ASP A 35 -1.54 -14.00 1.72
C ASP A 35 -0.76 -15.04 2.52
N ALA A 36 0.15 -14.59 3.39
CA ALA A 36 0.92 -15.46 4.26
C ALA A 36 0.18 -15.89 5.54
N GLY A 37 -1.08 -15.46 5.74
CA GLY A 37 -1.87 -15.77 6.93
C GLY A 37 -1.36 -15.15 8.23
N ARG A 38 -0.45 -14.18 8.17
CA ARG A 38 0.04 -13.43 9.34
C ARG A 38 -0.95 -12.38 9.80
N LEU A 39 -1.81 -11.91 8.89
CA LEU A 39 -2.93 -11.03 9.16
C LEU A 39 -4.21 -11.65 8.61
N ILE A 40 -5.34 -11.26 9.18
CA ILE A 40 -6.68 -11.67 8.74
C ILE A 40 -7.51 -10.41 8.49
N ALA A 41 -8.20 -10.34 7.36
CA ALA A 41 -9.13 -9.26 7.06
C ALA A 41 -10.42 -9.43 7.87
N LEU A 42 -10.67 -8.53 8.82
CA LEU A 42 -11.86 -8.59 9.69
C LEU A 42 -13.15 -8.10 9.02
N SER A 43 -13.04 -7.27 7.97
CA SER A 43 -14.17 -6.71 7.24
C SER A 43 -13.80 -6.45 5.78
N SER A 44 -14.77 -6.55 4.88
CA SER A 44 -14.64 -6.17 3.47
C SER A 44 -14.90 -4.67 3.22
N VAL A 45 -15.36 -3.93 4.24
CA VAL A 45 -15.63 -2.50 4.12
C VAL A 45 -14.32 -1.74 3.95
N SER A 46 -14.19 -1.04 2.82
CA SER A 46 -13.03 -0.21 2.49
C SER A 46 -13.39 1.27 2.48
N VAL A 47 -12.50 2.10 3.02
CA VAL A 47 -12.58 3.56 2.86
C VAL A 47 -11.78 3.96 1.62
N ARG A 48 -12.35 4.80 0.76
CA ARG A 48 -11.64 5.33 -0.41
C ARG A 48 -10.48 6.21 0.03
N LEU A 49 -9.30 5.95 -0.53
CA LEU A 49 -8.17 6.86 -0.43
C LEU A 49 -8.47 8.11 -1.26
N GLY A 50 -8.01 9.28 -0.79
CA GLY A 50 -8.35 10.56 -1.43
C GLY A 50 -7.80 10.72 -2.85
N HIS A 51 -6.59 10.22 -3.10
CA HIS A 51 -5.93 10.32 -4.40
C HIS A 51 -5.24 9.01 -4.78
N PRO A 52 -5.20 8.65 -6.09
CA PRO A 52 -4.43 7.52 -6.57
C PRO A 52 -2.92 7.79 -6.46
N TYR A 53 -2.13 6.72 -6.46
CA TYR A 53 -0.67 6.83 -6.60
C TYR A 53 -0.30 7.01 -8.08
N CYS A 54 0.58 7.97 -8.37
CA CYS A 54 1.04 8.26 -9.73
C CYS A 54 2.56 8.13 -9.81
N ALA A 55 3.06 7.50 -10.87
CA ALA A 55 4.47 7.59 -11.22
C ALA A 55 4.74 8.98 -11.81
N PHE A 56 5.57 9.78 -11.15
CA PHE A 56 5.94 11.11 -11.61
C PHE A 56 7.40 11.14 -12.06
N MET A 57 7.65 11.77 -13.21
CA MET A 57 8.99 12.05 -13.71
C MET A 57 9.02 13.40 -14.43
N PRO A 58 10.16 14.14 -14.35
CA PRO A 58 10.33 15.35 -15.14
C PRO A 58 10.27 15.03 -16.65
N PRO A 59 9.62 15.87 -17.49
CA PRO A 59 9.53 15.62 -18.93
C PRO A 59 10.88 15.37 -19.61
N ALA A 60 11.93 16.10 -19.19
CA ALA A 60 13.29 15.93 -19.70
C ALA A 60 13.91 14.54 -19.46
N LYS A 61 13.31 13.72 -18.60
CA LYS A 61 13.76 12.34 -18.30
C LYS A 61 12.84 11.28 -18.90
N ALA A 62 11.75 11.68 -19.57
CA ALA A 62 10.75 10.75 -20.09
C ALA A 62 11.26 9.89 -21.24
N ASP A 63 12.12 10.45 -22.08
CA ASP A 63 12.67 9.74 -23.24
C ASP A 63 13.84 8.82 -22.88
N ARG A 64 14.27 8.80 -21.62
CA ARG A 64 15.32 7.88 -21.20
C ARG A 64 14.77 6.46 -21.17
N ALA A 65 15.42 5.56 -21.89
CA ALA A 65 14.98 4.18 -22.05
C ALA A 65 14.83 3.43 -20.71
N ASP A 66 15.72 3.68 -19.75
CA ASP A 66 15.67 3.11 -18.39
C ASP A 66 14.43 3.58 -17.61
N VAL A 67 14.11 4.87 -17.69
CA VAL A 67 12.93 5.46 -17.04
C VAL A 67 11.64 4.96 -17.68
N ALA A 68 11.56 4.93 -19.01
CA ALA A 68 10.42 4.40 -19.75
C ALA A 68 10.19 2.91 -19.42
N ALA A 69 11.26 2.11 -19.37
CA ALA A 69 11.18 0.71 -18.98
C ALA A 69 10.67 0.52 -17.55
N LEU A 70 11.19 1.31 -16.59
CA LEU A 70 10.73 1.26 -15.20
C LEU A 70 9.25 1.62 -15.08
N VAL A 71 8.79 2.69 -15.73
CA VAL A 71 7.37 3.06 -15.70
C VAL A 71 6.50 2.00 -16.35
N GLY A 72 6.93 1.41 -17.47
CA GLY A 72 6.24 0.28 -18.09
C GLY A 72 6.11 -0.92 -17.15
N LEU A 73 7.16 -1.23 -16.38
CA LEU A 73 7.12 -2.26 -15.34
C LEU A 73 6.14 -1.91 -14.23
N LEU A 74 6.19 -0.69 -13.70
CA LEU A 74 5.29 -0.23 -12.64
C LEU A 74 3.82 -0.34 -13.08
N VAL A 75 3.49 0.13 -14.29
CA VAL A 75 2.13 0.04 -14.86
C VAL A 75 1.68 -1.41 -15.01
N LYS A 76 2.56 -2.31 -15.49
CA LYS A 76 2.25 -3.73 -15.65
C LYS A 76 2.01 -4.43 -14.32
N THR A 77 2.75 -4.06 -13.28
CA THR A 77 2.67 -4.70 -11.94
C THR A 77 1.66 -4.03 -11.01
N ALA A 78 1.14 -2.85 -11.37
CA ALA A 78 0.19 -2.15 -10.55
C ALA A 78 -1.09 -2.99 -10.35
N PRO A 79 -1.60 -3.08 -9.12
CA PRO A 79 -2.87 -3.77 -8.89
C PRO A 79 -3.99 -3.08 -9.65
N ALA A 80 -4.89 -3.87 -10.26
CA ALA A 80 -6.10 -3.33 -10.88
C ALA A 80 -6.91 -2.56 -9.81
N THR A 81 -7.36 -1.36 -10.17
CA THR A 81 -8.09 -0.46 -9.26
C THR A 81 -9.54 -0.89 -9.12
#